data_AF-A0A4V2YJF4-F1
#
_entry.id   AF-A0A4V2YJF4-F1
#
_cell.length_a   1.000
_cell.length_b   1.000
_cell.length_c   1.000
_cell.angle_alpha   90.00
_cell.angle_beta   90.00
_cell.angle_gamma   90.00
#
_symmetry.space_group_name_H-M   'P 1'
#
loop_
_entity.id
_entity.type
_entity.pdbx_description
1 polymer ?
#
loop_
_entity_poly.entity_id
_entity_poly.type
_entity_poly.pdbx_seq_one_letter_code
_entity_poly.pdbx_strand_id
1 'polypeptide(L)'
;MGAPYVVGTAETTRIRLDWLGGDWTGLEERAERLVQTYAHLLPLTCEVHLVRGWLATAHGDWDLAETCFHATGMARPDSAIIPVAIAAIGGMVTMPLSRGDVDAACTYADRGAILLRAKRIWAWAGELAPRPSRRTWRAGASRTPAP
;
A
#
# COMPACT_ATOMS: atom_id res chain seq x y z
N MET A 1 -19.58 20.11 10.25
CA MET A 1 -19.09 19.05 9.34
C MET A 1 -17.56 19.04 9.14
N GLY A 2 -16.79 20.13 9.37
CA GLY A 2 -15.34 20.16 9.09
C GLY A 2 -14.42 19.51 10.13
N ALA A 3 -14.70 19.64 11.43
CA ALA A 3 -13.80 19.14 12.48
C ALA A 3 -13.59 17.60 12.46
N PRO A 4 -14.62 16.75 12.24
CA PRO A 4 -14.43 15.30 12.18
C PRO A 4 -13.60 14.84 10.96
N TYR A 5 -13.70 15.55 9.83
CA TYR A 5 -12.93 15.22 8.62
C TYR A 5 -11.44 15.58 8.78
N VAL A 6 -11.13 16.72 9.40
CA VAL A 6 -9.74 17.13 9.68
C VAL A 6 -9.08 16.16 10.64
N VAL A 7 -9.77 15.78 11.72
CA VAL A 7 -9.28 14.77 12.69
C VAL A 7 -9.06 13.44 11.99
N GLY A 8 -10.04 12.97 11.21
CA GLY A 8 -9.91 11.72 10.47
C GLY A 8 -8.76 11.72 9.48
N THR A 9 -8.53 12.81 8.76
CA THR A 9 -7.39 12.95 7.84
C THR A 9 -6.06 12.86 8.59
N ALA A 10 -5.96 13.50 9.77
CA ALA A 10 -4.76 13.42 10.59
C ALA A 10 -4.51 11.99 11.10
N GLU A 11 -5.56 11.29 11.53
CA GLU A 11 -5.48 9.92 12.02
C GLU A 11 -5.09 8.92 10.91
N THR A 12 -5.69 9.04 9.72
CA THR A 12 -5.34 8.19 8.57
C THR A 12 -3.95 8.50 8.02
N THR A 13 -3.52 9.76 8.05
CA THR A 13 -2.15 10.12 7.69
C THR A 13 -1.16 9.53 8.69
N ARG A 14 -1.48 9.59 9.99
CA ARG A 14 -0.64 9.06 11.05
C ARG A 14 -0.39 7.57 10.91
N ILE A 15 -1.41 6.75 10.61
CA ILE A 15 -1.18 5.30 10.41
C ILE A 15 -0.26 5.01 9.22
N ARG A 16 -0.32 5.81 8.15
CA ARG A 16 0.57 5.66 7.00
C ARG A 16 2.00 6.05 7.34
N LEU A 17 2.18 7.09 8.15
CA LEU A 17 3.49 7.50 8.65
C LEU A 17 4.08 6.47 9.62
N ASP A 18 3.28 5.95 10.55
CA ASP A 18 3.68 4.90 11.50
C ASP A 18 4.13 3.63 10.73
N TRP A 19 3.37 3.23 9.70
CA TRP A 19 3.77 2.15 8.78
C TRP A 19 5.12 2.42 8.10
N LEU A 20 5.28 3.59 7.48
CA LEU A 20 6.50 3.98 6.76
C LEU A 20 7.71 4.14 7.68
N GLY A 21 7.48 4.59 8.92
CA GLY A 21 8.50 4.79 9.94
C GLY A 21 8.92 3.52 10.66
N GLY A 22 8.20 2.41 10.46
CA GLY A 22 8.47 1.14 11.16
C GLY A 22 7.85 1.04 12.56
N ASP A 23 7.01 2.00 12.96
CA ASP A 23 6.29 1.94 14.24
C ASP A 23 5.00 1.12 14.09
N TRP A 24 5.16 -0.20 14.11
CA TRP A 24 4.07 -1.14 13.84
C TRP A 24 3.32 -1.57 15.11
N THR A 25 3.73 -1.09 16.28
CA THR A 25 3.15 -1.51 17.56
C THR A 25 1.69 -1.07 17.65
N GLY A 26 0.77 -2.03 17.71
CA GLY A 26 -0.67 -1.76 17.79
C GLY A 26 -1.27 -1.14 16.53
N LEU A 27 -0.55 -1.17 15.40
CA LEU A 27 -0.95 -0.50 14.16
C LEU A 27 -2.13 -1.20 13.50
N GLU A 28 -2.20 -2.52 13.58
CA GLU A 28 -3.28 -3.33 13.01
C GLU A 28 -4.63 -3.04 13.69
N GLU A 29 -4.67 -3.08 15.02
CA GLU A 29 -5.89 -2.82 15.80
C GLU A 29 -6.35 -1.37 15.65
N ARG A 30 -5.41 -0.43 15.50
CA ARG A 30 -5.72 0.96 15.16
C ARG A 30 -6.31 1.08 13.77
N ALA A 31 -5.72 0.42 12.76
CA ALA A 31 -6.22 0.47 11.40
C ALA A 31 -7.62 -0.16 11.30
N GLU A 32 -7.88 -1.27 11.98
CA GLU A 32 -9.21 -1.89 12.02
C GLU A 32 -10.27 -0.94 12.59
N ARG A 33 -9.98 -0.31 13.74
CA ARG A 33 -10.89 0.67 14.34
C ARG A 33 -11.17 1.85 13.42
N LEU A 34 -10.17 2.34 12.68
CA LEU A 34 -10.34 3.46 11.76
C LEU A 34 -11.20 3.10 10.54
N VAL A 35 -11.07 1.89 9.99
CA VAL A 35 -11.97 1.42 8.91
C VAL A 35 -13.42 1.40 9.40
N GLN A 36 -13.66 0.90 10.61
CA GLN A 36 -15.01 0.86 11.19
C GLN A 36 -15.55 2.28 11.46
N THR A 37 -14.73 3.15 12.02
CA THR A 37 -15.09 4.53 12.38
C THR A 37 -15.40 5.39 11.15
N TYR A 38 -14.64 5.21 10.07
CA TYR A 38 -14.75 6.03 8.87
C TYR A 38 -15.38 5.31 7.68
N ALA A 39 -16.09 4.20 7.89
CA ALA A 39 -16.64 3.34 6.82
C ALA A 39 -17.39 4.08 5.70
N HIS A 40 -18.00 5.23 6.00
CA HIS A 40 -18.77 6.03 5.04
C HIS A 40 -17.96 7.15 4.35
N LEU A 41 -16.69 7.34 4.72
CA LEU A 41 -15.80 8.39 4.22
C LEU A 41 -14.69 7.78 3.36
N LEU A 42 -15.02 7.53 2.09
CA LEU A 42 -14.11 6.91 1.11
C LEU A 42 -12.68 7.51 1.06
N PRO A 43 -12.48 8.84 1.14
CA PRO A 43 -11.12 9.40 1.16
C PRO A 43 -10.29 9.00 2.38
N LEU A 44 -10.93 8.65 3.49
CA LEU A 44 -10.25 8.21 4.71
C LEU A 44 -10.02 6.69 4.69
N THR A 45 -11.03 5.92 4.28
CA THR A 45 -10.92 4.45 4.28
C THR A 45 -9.87 3.94 3.30
N CYS A 46 -9.64 4.63 2.17
CA CYS A 46 -8.65 4.17 1.18
C CYS A 46 -7.21 4.17 1.74
N GLU A 47 -6.83 5.19 2.53
CA GLU A 47 -5.51 5.23 3.21
C GLU A 47 -5.39 4.12 4.25
N VAL A 48 -6.47 3.85 5.00
CA VAL A 48 -6.48 2.79 6.00
C VAL A 48 -6.38 1.41 5.34
N HIS A 49 -7.12 1.18 4.26
CA HIS A 49 -7.02 -0.06 3.48
C HIS A 49 -5.63 -0.25 2.87
N LEU A 50 -4.97 0.82 2.43
CA LEU A 50 -3.59 0.75 1.97
C LEU A 50 -2.66 0.21 3.06
N VAL A 51 -2.70 0.77 4.28
CA VAL A 51 -1.87 0.31 5.41
C VAL A 51 -2.20 -1.14 5.79
N ARG A 52 -3.48 -1.53 5.81
CA ARG A 52 -3.89 -2.91 6.08
C ARG A 52 -3.37 -3.90 5.03
N GLY A 53 -3.39 -3.52 3.75
CA GLY A 53 -2.83 -4.35 2.68
C GLY A 53 -1.34 -4.59 2.85
N TRP A 54 -0.61 -3.55 3.27
CA TRP A 54 0.82 -3.67 3.58
C TRP A 54 1.12 -4.53 4.80
N LEU A 55 0.35 -4.38 5.88
CA LEU A 55 0.45 -5.24 7.06
C LEU A 55 0.21 -6.71 6.70
N ALA A 56 -0.89 -6.99 5.99
CA ALA A 56 -1.22 -8.34 5.53
C ALA A 56 -0.09 -8.93 4.65
N THR A 57 0.48 -8.12 3.76
CA THR A 57 1.65 -8.50 2.94
C THR A 57 2.85 -8.88 3.81
N ALA A 58 3.11 -8.13 4.89
CA ALA A 58 4.21 -8.42 5.81
C ALA A 58 3.99 -9.67 6.65
N HIS A 59 2.74 -9.99 6.99
CA HIS A 59 2.34 -11.23 7.67
C HIS A 59 2.27 -12.44 6.72
N GLY A 60 2.29 -12.22 5.41
CA GLY A 60 2.14 -13.28 4.41
C GLY A 60 0.69 -13.70 4.16
N ASP A 61 -0.28 -12.91 4.63
CA ASP A 61 -1.70 -13.08 4.33
C ASP A 61 -2.02 -12.41 2.99
N TRP A 62 -1.82 -13.17 1.92
CA TRP A 62 -1.94 -12.66 0.55
C TRP A 62 -3.38 -12.32 0.15
N ASP A 63 -4.35 -13.13 0.61
CA ASP A 63 -5.76 -12.95 0.27
C ASP A 63 -6.32 -11.68 0.94
N LEU A 64 -5.95 -11.44 2.21
CA LEU A 64 -6.28 -10.20 2.89
C LEU A 64 -5.57 -8.99 2.27
N ALA A 65 -4.30 -9.15 1.88
CA ALA A 65 -3.54 -8.09 1.23
C ALA A 65 -4.19 -7.64 -0.08
N GLU A 66 -4.52 -8.58 -0.96
CA GLU A 66 -5.20 -8.32 -2.23
C GLU A 66 -6.55 -7.63 -2.00
N THR A 67 -7.36 -8.16 -1.08
CA THR A 67 -8.66 -7.57 -0.71
C THR A 67 -8.51 -6.11 -0.26
N CYS A 68 -7.52 -5.84 0.60
CA CYS A 68 -7.26 -4.49 1.10
C CYS A 68 -6.74 -3.55 0.01
N PHE A 69 -5.81 -3.98 -0.85
CA PHE A 69 -5.33 -3.14 -1.95
C PHE A 69 -6.44 -2.80 -2.95
N HIS A 70 -7.32 -3.76 -3.26
CA HIS A 70 -8.49 -3.48 -4.10
C HIS A 70 -9.48 -2.49 -3.45
N ALA A 71 -9.66 -2.55 -2.14
CA ALA A 71 -10.53 -1.65 -1.39
C ALA A 71 -10.05 -0.18 -1.40
N THR A 72 -8.80 0.09 -1.78
CA THR A 72 -8.30 1.47 -2.00
C THR A 72 -8.93 2.16 -3.21
N GLY A 73 -9.59 1.40 -4.09
CA GLY A 73 -10.13 1.90 -5.35
C GLY A 73 -9.11 1.90 -6.49
N MET A 74 -7.96 1.22 -6.35
CA MET A 74 -6.89 1.18 -7.38
C MET A 74 -7.35 0.77 -8.78
N ALA A 75 -8.45 0.00 -8.89
CA ALA A 75 -9.03 -0.41 -10.17
C ALA A 75 -9.96 0.64 -10.81
N ARG A 76 -10.25 1.76 -10.12
CA ARG A 76 -11.18 2.81 -10.55
C ARG A 76 -10.50 4.19 -10.48
N PRO A 77 -9.54 4.48 -11.38
CA PRO A 77 -8.69 5.66 -11.28
C PRO A 77 -9.48 6.98 -11.30
N ASP A 78 -10.67 7.05 -11.88
CA ASP A 78 -11.45 8.28 -11.94
C ASP A 78 -12.18 8.63 -10.62
N SER A 79 -12.34 7.66 -9.72
CA SER A 79 -12.93 7.86 -8.39
C SER A 79 -11.93 7.69 -7.25
N ALA A 80 -10.68 7.35 -7.57
CA ALA A 80 -9.66 7.03 -6.57
C ALA A 80 -8.85 8.25 -6.16
N ILE A 81 -8.34 8.22 -4.92
CA ILE A 81 -7.27 9.11 -4.50
C ILE A 81 -5.98 8.60 -5.17
N ILE A 82 -5.59 9.25 -6.26
CA ILE A 82 -4.57 8.73 -7.18
C ILE A 82 -3.25 8.32 -6.50
N PRO A 83 -2.67 9.09 -5.55
CA PRO A 83 -1.46 8.65 -4.84
C PRO A 83 -1.65 7.35 -4.05
N VAL A 84 -2.84 7.14 -3.46
CA VAL A 84 -3.18 5.90 -2.74
C VAL A 84 -3.32 4.74 -3.71
N ALA A 85 -3.97 4.97 -4.85
CA ALA A 85 -4.11 3.96 -5.91
C ALA A 85 -2.75 3.50 -6.45
N ILE A 86 -1.80 4.42 -6.67
CA ILE A 86 -0.44 4.07 -7.13
C ILE A 86 0.30 3.27 -6.07
N ALA A 87 0.22 3.68 -4.79
CA ALA A 87 0.83 2.94 -3.70
C ALA A 87 0.23 1.52 -3.55
N ALA A 88 -1.08 1.38 -3.73
CA ALA A 88 -1.74 0.07 -3.73
C ALA A 88 -1.30 -0.81 -4.91
N ILE A 89 -1.13 -0.23 -6.11
CA ILE A 89 -0.52 -0.93 -7.25
C ILE A 89 0.90 -1.39 -6.90
N GLY A 90 1.70 -0.56 -6.24
CA GLY A 90 3.01 -0.95 -5.73
C GLY A 90 2.96 -2.14 -4.75
N GLY A 91 1.92 -2.21 -3.92
CA GLY A 91 1.59 -3.37 -3.10
C GLY A 91 1.35 -4.62 -3.94
N MET A 92 0.51 -4.50 -4.97
CA MET A 92 0.21 -5.58 -5.91
C MET A 92 1.39 -5.97 -6.82
N VAL A 93 2.44 -5.14 -6.93
CA VAL A 93 3.74 -5.53 -7.52
C VAL A 93 4.59 -6.28 -6.50
N THR A 94 4.66 -5.78 -5.27
CA THR A 94 5.53 -6.32 -4.21
C THR A 94 5.07 -7.70 -3.73
N MET A 95 3.77 -7.94 -3.65
CA MET A 95 3.19 -9.19 -3.18
C MET A 95 3.54 -10.40 -4.09
N PRO A 96 3.30 -10.37 -5.41
CA PRO A 96 3.71 -11.44 -6.32
C PRO A 96 5.22 -11.65 -6.37
N LEU A 97 6.03 -10.58 -6.35
CA LEU A 97 7.50 -10.70 -6.24
C LEU A 97 7.92 -11.42 -4.95
N SER A 98 7.21 -11.16 -3.85
CA SER A 98 7.39 -11.87 -2.58
C SER A 98 6.88 -13.31 -2.60
N ARG A 99 6.25 -13.76 -3.69
CA ARG A 99 5.91 -15.16 -3.99
C ARG A 99 6.78 -15.77 -5.09
N GLY A 100 7.57 -14.97 -5.80
CA GLY A 100 8.37 -15.41 -6.95
C GLY A 100 7.61 -15.37 -8.27
N ASP A 101 6.41 -14.79 -8.29
CA ASP A 101 5.59 -14.62 -9.48
C ASP A 101 5.92 -13.28 -10.15
N VAL A 102 6.86 -13.33 -11.09
CA VAL A 102 7.38 -12.15 -11.79
C VAL A 102 6.38 -11.65 -12.84
N ASP A 103 5.66 -12.56 -13.50
CA ASP A 103 4.73 -12.20 -14.57
C ASP A 103 3.53 -11.41 -14.03
N ALA A 104 2.97 -11.84 -12.90
CA ALA A 104 1.92 -11.08 -12.22
C ALA A 104 2.44 -9.71 -11.75
N ALA A 105 3.66 -9.65 -11.22
CA ALA A 105 4.26 -8.39 -10.81
C ALA A 105 4.44 -7.40 -11.98
N CYS A 106 4.92 -7.88 -13.13
CA CYS A 106 5.05 -7.07 -14.34
C CYS A 106 3.70 -6.54 -14.82
N THR A 107 2.66 -7.37 -14.79
CA THR A 107 1.30 -6.95 -15.16
C THR A 107 0.80 -5.77 -14.31
N TYR A 108 1.06 -5.78 -13.00
CA TYR A 108 0.71 -4.67 -12.12
C TYR A 108 1.62 -3.45 -12.32
N ALA A 109 2.91 -3.65 -12.57
CA ALA A 109 3.85 -2.57 -12.86
C ALA A 109 3.45 -1.81 -14.13
N ASP A 110 3.05 -2.52 -15.18
CA ASP A 110 2.57 -1.93 -16.44
C ASP A 110 1.30 -1.11 -16.23
N ARG A 111 0.35 -1.62 -15.44
CA ARG A 111 -0.87 -0.87 -15.06
C ARG A 111 -0.51 0.43 -14.33
N GLY A 112 0.44 0.37 -13.39
CA GLY A 112 0.96 1.54 -12.68
C GLY A 112 1.62 2.55 -13.62
N ALA A 113 2.46 2.09 -14.55
CA ALA A 113 3.14 2.93 -15.53
C ALA A 113 2.14 3.64 -16.47
N ILE A 114 1.10 2.94 -16.92
CA ILE A 114 0.01 3.51 -17.72
C ILE A 114 -0.68 4.65 -16.94
N LEU A 115 -1.01 4.41 -15.67
CA LEU A 115 -1.67 5.42 -14.84
C LEU A 115 -0.79 6.66 -14.59
N LEU A 116 0.49 6.45 -14.25
CA LEU A 116 1.47 7.54 -14.06
C LEU A 116 1.59 8.40 -15.32
N ARG A 117 1.68 7.75 -16.49
CA ARG A 117 1.79 8.44 -17.78
C ARG A 117 0.51 9.22 -18.10
N ALA A 118 -0.66 8.61 -17.94
CA ALA A 118 -1.95 9.21 -18.25
C ALA A 118 -2.25 10.44 -17.39
N LYS A 119 -1.93 10.38 -16.09
CA LYS A 119 -2.16 11.49 -15.15
C LYS A 119 -0.95 12.44 -15.03
N ARG A 120 0.19 12.13 -15.67
CA ARG A 120 1.44 12.94 -15.71
C ARG A 120 2.06 13.19 -14.32
N ILE A 121 2.02 12.20 -13.45
CA ILE A 121 2.31 12.32 -12.02
C ILE A 121 3.55 11.50 -11.61
N TRP A 122 4.65 11.71 -12.32
CA TRP A 122 5.90 10.97 -12.14
C TRP A 122 6.53 11.11 -10.75
N ALA A 123 6.17 12.14 -9.98
CA ALA A 123 6.61 12.30 -8.60
C ALA A 123 6.27 11.09 -7.70
N TRP A 124 5.23 10.32 -8.06
CA TRP A 124 4.80 9.13 -7.31
C TRP A 124 5.36 7.81 -7.88
N ALA A 125 6.25 7.86 -8.87
CA ALA A 125 6.80 6.63 -9.47
C ALA A 125 7.52 5.73 -8.46
N GLY A 126 8.12 6.31 -7.41
CA GLY A 126 8.77 5.56 -6.34
C GLY A 126 7.83 4.63 -5.57
N GLU A 127 6.51 4.88 -5.58
CA GLU A 127 5.53 4.00 -4.94
C GLU A 127 5.35 2.67 -5.69
N LEU A 128 5.74 2.59 -6.96
CA LEU A 128 5.74 1.33 -7.73
C LEU A 128 6.99 0.47 -7.47
N ALA A 129 8.04 1.05 -6.88
CA ALA A 129 9.23 0.29 -6.58
C ALA A 129 8.90 -0.80 -5.55
N PRO A 130 9.30 -2.07 -5.81
CA PRO A 130 9.07 -3.15 -4.88
C PRO A 130 9.65 -2.80 -3.51
N ARG A 131 8.80 -2.81 -2.47
CA ARG A 131 9.29 -2.55 -1.12
C ARG A 131 10.01 -3.80 -0.62
N PRO A 132 11.23 -3.66 -0.08
CA PRO A 132 11.99 -4.84 0.32
C PRO A 132 11.27 -5.52 1.49
N SER A 133 10.77 -6.73 1.24
CA SER A 133 10.16 -7.59 2.25
C SER A 133 11.26 -8.22 3.11
N ARG A 134 10.90 -8.70 4.31
CA ARG A 134 11.84 -9.41 5.20
C ARG A 134 12.57 -10.56 4.49
N ARG A 135 11.94 -11.17 3.47
CA ARG A 135 12.51 -12.21 2.61
C ARG A 135 13.60 -11.67 1.69
N THR A 136 13.35 -10.56 0.98
CA THR A 136 14.34 -9.96 0.06
C THR A 136 15.53 -9.35 0.79
N TRP A 137 15.30 -8.81 1.99
CA TRP A 137 16.39 -8.36 2.88
C TRP A 137 17.34 -9.51 3.25
N ARG A 138 16.80 -10.66 3.66
CA ARG A 138 17.62 -11.85 3.99
C ARG A 138 18.36 -12.41 2.78
N ALA A 139 17.71 -12.48 1.62
CA ALA A 139 18.33 -12.96 0.38
C ALA A 139 19.48 -12.05 -0.11
N GLY A 140 19.36 -10.73 0.09
CA GLY A 140 20.41 -9.76 -0.21
C GLY A 140 21.61 -9.87 0.72
N ALA A 141 21.40 -10.11 2.02
CA ALA A 141 22.47 -10.29 3.00
C ALA A 141 23.33 -11.54 2.73
N SER A 142 22.73 -12.61 2.19
CA SER A 142 23.43 -13.82 1.74
C SER A 142 24.13 -13.70 0.38
N ARG A 143 23.97 -12.57 -0.33
CA ARG A 143 24.59 -12.31 -1.64
C ARG A 143 25.81 -11.38 -1.58
N THR A 144 26.25 -10.98 -0.39
CA THR A 144 27.52 -10.28 -0.21
C THR A 144 28.66 -11.28 -0.46
N PRO A 145 29.46 -11.18 -1.55
CA PRO A 145 30.70 -11.95 -1.62
C PRO A 145 31.61 -11.50 -0.48
N ALA A 146 32.19 -12.46 0.24
CA ALA A 146 33.21 -12.19 1.24
C ALA A 146 34.39 -11.43 0.58
N PRO A 147 35.06 -10.52 1.32
CA PRO A 147 36.15 -9.69 0.80
C PRO A 147 37.35 -10.52 0.32
#